data_AF-A0A937TJ14-F1
#
_entry.id   AF-A0A937TJ14-F1
#
_cell.length_a   1.000
_cell.length_b   1.000
_cell.length_c   1.000
_cell.angle_alpha   90.00
_cell.angle_beta   90.00
_cell.angle_gamma   90.00
#
_symmetry.space_group_name_H-M   'P 1'
#
loop_
_entity.id
_entity.type
_entity.pdbx_description
1 polymer ?
#
loop_
_entity_poly.entity_id
_entity_poly.type
_entity_poly.pdbx_seq_one_letter_code
_entity_poly.pdbx_strand_id
1 'polypeptide(L)'
;MQKDKLTISSSDKEEQDLLIKKQRPFFLSILCVAVFVYSGLFTLLFLTGIIFNKWLTTILNDFLPERNFNSTLILLLNLSGVILYGLSFLGAFYIWKLKLHGFYIYMISTIILIIAPYFIGLGSTINTIVFLLLILLPGMYYRKLH
;
A
#
# COMPACT_ATOMS: atom_id res chain seq x y z
N MET A 1 59.61 21.05 4.67
CA MET A 1 58.74 20.93 3.47
C MET A 1 57.81 19.74 3.64
N GLN A 2 56.88 19.77 4.61
CA GLN A 2 55.99 18.63 4.90
C GLN A 2 54.85 18.98 5.88
N LYS A 3 53.98 19.95 5.57
CA LYS A 3 52.82 20.28 6.43
C LYS A 3 51.49 20.52 5.71
N ASP A 4 51.41 20.27 4.41
CA ASP A 4 50.21 20.64 3.63
C ASP A 4 49.36 19.45 3.14
N LYS A 5 49.57 18.23 3.68
CA LYS A 5 48.90 17.02 3.17
C LYS A 5 47.90 16.35 4.12
N LEU A 6 47.64 16.92 5.31
CA LEU A 6 46.80 16.27 6.32
C LEU A 6 45.42 16.93 6.52
N THR A 7 45.19 18.13 5.97
CA THR A 7 43.95 18.90 6.20
C THR A 7 42.91 18.77 5.09
N ILE A 8 43.17 17.99 4.04
CA ILE A 8 42.25 17.82 2.90
C ILE A 8 41.40 16.53 3.05
N SER A 9 41.70 15.65 4.02
CA SER A 9 41.03 14.33 4.11
C SER A 9 39.72 14.31 4.93
N SER A 10 39.39 15.33 5.72
CA SER A 10 38.20 15.34 6.58
C SER A 10 37.01 16.07 5.96
N SER A 11 37.24 17.08 5.11
CA SER A 11 36.17 17.83 4.43
C SER A 11 35.51 17.02 3.31
N ASP A 12 36.30 16.22 2.57
CA ASP A 12 35.77 15.40 1.47
C ASP A 12 34.92 14.20 1.96
N LYS A 13 35.11 13.75 3.20
CA LYS A 13 34.30 12.66 3.80
C LYS A 13 32.94 13.16 4.28
N GLU A 14 32.86 14.35 4.87
CA GLU A 14 31.58 14.95 5.27
C GLU A 14 30.74 15.38 4.06
N GLU A 15 31.37 15.84 2.97
CA GLU A 15 30.67 16.15 1.73
C GLU A 15 30.19 14.89 1.00
N GLN A 16 30.95 13.78 1.05
CA GLN A 16 30.49 12.49 0.51
C GLN A 16 29.37 11.87 1.36
N ASP A 17 29.38 11.96 2.69
CA ASP A 17 28.25 11.53 3.54
C ASP A 17 26.99 12.40 3.33
N LEU A 18 27.15 13.66 2.96
CA LEU A 18 26.06 14.54 2.53
C LEU A 18 25.62 14.32 1.07
N LEU A 19 26.33 13.50 0.28
CA LEU A 19 25.94 13.05 -1.06
C LEU A 19 25.43 11.60 -1.11
N ILE A 20 25.62 10.81 -0.04
CA ILE A 20 24.77 9.65 0.29
C ILE A 20 23.34 10.11 0.67
N LYS A 21 23.13 11.42 0.76
CA LYS A 21 21.81 12.05 0.87
C LYS A 21 21.07 11.94 -0.47
N LYS A 22 19.93 11.24 -0.45
CA LYS A 22 18.84 11.34 -1.46
C LYS A 22 19.00 10.48 -2.73
N GLN A 23 19.78 9.41 -2.73
CA GLN A 23 19.62 8.40 -3.79
C GLN A 23 18.36 7.57 -3.46
N ARG A 24 17.25 7.89 -4.12
CA ARG A 24 16.00 7.13 -3.98
C ARG A 24 16.30 5.68 -4.35
N PRO A 25 16.19 4.74 -3.42
CA PRO A 25 16.52 3.38 -3.74
C PRO A 25 15.52 2.83 -4.74
N PHE A 26 16.05 2.28 -5.84
CA PHE A 26 15.26 1.74 -6.95
C PHE A 26 14.18 0.76 -6.48
N PHE A 27 14.47 -0.04 -5.44
CA PHE A 27 13.52 -0.96 -4.82
C PHE A 27 12.27 -0.27 -4.26
N LEU A 28 12.40 0.88 -3.59
CA LEU A 28 11.25 1.58 -3.02
C LEU A 28 10.36 2.15 -4.12
N SER A 29 10.95 2.58 -5.24
CA SER A 29 10.19 3.06 -6.40
C SER A 29 9.41 1.93 -7.05
N ILE A 30 10.02 0.76 -7.26
CA ILE A 30 9.35 -0.42 -7.84
C ILE A 30 8.23 -0.90 -6.92
N LEU A 31 8.49 -1.00 -5.61
CA LEU A 31 7.50 -1.43 -4.64
C LEU A 31 6.32 -0.45 -4.60
N CYS A 32 6.59 0.85 -4.61
CA CYS A 32 5.55 1.87 -4.64
C CYS A 32 4.69 1.77 -5.91
N VAL A 33 5.32 1.55 -7.07
CA VAL A 33 4.58 1.30 -8.33
C VAL A 33 3.75 0.01 -8.23
N ALA A 34 4.29 -1.05 -7.64
CA ALA A 34 3.54 -2.30 -7.45
C ALA A 34 2.31 -2.09 -6.55
N VAL A 35 2.47 -1.40 -5.41
CA VAL A 35 1.36 -1.03 -4.52
C VAL A 35 0.35 -0.15 -5.25
N PHE A 36 0.83 0.82 -6.01
CA PHE A 36 -0.01 1.76 -6.77
C PHE A 36 -0.85 1.03 -7.83
N VAL A 37 -0.24 0.13 -8.60
CA VAL A 37 -0.94 -0.68 -9.60
C VAL A 37 -1.95 -1.62 -8.93
N TYR A 38 -1.55 -2.27 -7.83
CA TYR A 38 -2.43 -3.16 -7.08
C TYR A 38 -3.65 -2.41 -6.51
N SER A 39 -3.42 -1.35 -5.74
CA SER A 39 -4.51 -0.56 -5.13
C SER A 39 -5.37 0.12 -6.20
N GLY A 40 -4.78 0.57 -7.31
CA GLY A 40 -5.51 1.14 -8.44
C GLY A 40 -6.43 0.12 -9.13
N LEU A 41 -5.91 -1.08 -9.40
CA LEU A 41 -6.67 -2.18 -10.00
C LEU A 41 -7.85 -2.60 -9.12
N PHE A 42 -7.62 -2.77 -7.82
CA PHE A 42 -8.69 -3.12 -6.89
C PHE A 42 -9.72 -1.99 -6.77
N THR A 43 -9.30 -0.73 -6.72
CA THR A 43 -10.23 0.41 -6.72
C THR A 43 -11.15 0.38 -7.94
N LEU A 44 -10.58 0.15 -9.14
CA LEU A 44 -11.35 -0.01 -10.38
C LEU A 44 -12.29 -1.21 -10.31
N LEU A 45 -11.84 -2.35 -9.77
CA LEU A 45 -12.65 -3.56 -9.63
C LEU A 45 -13.86 -3.31 -8.72
N PHE A 46 -13.67 -2.67 -7.58
CA PHE A 46 -14.78 -2.28 -6.69
C PHE A 46 -15.70 -1.23 -7.32
N LEU A 47 -15.14 -0.28 -8.08
CA LEU A 47 -15.93 0.73 -8.79
C LEU A 47 -16.83 0.08 -9.86
N THR A 48 -16.29 -0.87 -10.61
CA THR A 48 -17.04 -1.70 -11.55
C THR A 48 -18.12 -2.49 -10.82
N GLY A 49 -17.82 -2.98 -9.62
CA GLY A 49 -18.78 -3.69 -8.78
C GLY A 49 -19.97 -2.85 -8.32
N ILE A 50 -19.81 -1.53 -8.22
CA ILE A 50 -20.94 -0.60 -7.96
C ILE A 50 -21.85 -0.52 -9.20
N ILE A 51 -21.27 -0.38 -10.39
CA ILE A 51 -22.03 -0.25 -11.66
C ILE A 51 -22.82 -1.54 -11.95
N PHE A 52 -22.20 -2.70 -11.73
CA PHE A 52 -22.78 -4.01 -12.00
C PHE A 52 -23.36 -4.68 -10.74
N ASN A 53 -23.76 -3.91 -9.73
CA ASN A 53 -24.17 -4.43 -8.43
C ASN A 53 -25.24 -5.54 -8.51
N LYS A 54 -26.29 -5.34 -9.31
CA LYS A 54 -27.37 -6.32 -9.49
C LYS A 54 -26.89 -7.63 -10.11
N TRP A 55 -26.00 -7.53 -11.09
CA TRP A 55 -25.44 -8.72 -11.74
C TRP A 55 -24.52 -9.48 -10.79
N LEU A 56 -23.72 -8.75 -10.02
CA LEU A 56 -22.87 -9.31 -8.96
C LEU A 56 -23.67 -10.01 -7.86
N THR A 57 -24.82 -9.46 -7.45
CA THR A 57 -25.63 -10.06 -6.40
C THR A 57 -26.28 -11.37 -6.86
N THR A 58 -26.74 -11.43 -8.11
CA THR A 58 -27.23 -12.68 -8.73
C THR A 58 -26.12 -13.73 -8.76
N ILE A 59 -24.95 -13.37 -9.27
CA ILE A 59 -23.80 -14.30 -9.37
C ILE A 59 -23.36 -14.80 -7.99
N LEU A 60 -23.22 -13.90 -7.01
CA LEU A 60 -22.80 -14.31 -5.67
C LEU A 60 -23.81 -15.25 -5.01
N ASN A 61 -25.10 -15.03 -5.20
CA ASN A 61 -26.13 -15.91 -4.65
C ASN A 61 -26.17 -17.27 -5.36
N ASP A 62 -25.83 -17.33 -6.64
CA ASP A 62 -25.71 -18.61 -7.36
C ASP A 62 -24.49 -19.42 -6.88
N PHE A 63 -23.36 -18.76 -6.60
CA PHE A 63 -22.14 -19.44 -6.13
C PHE A 63 -22.12 -19.73 -4.62
N LEU A 64 -22.84 -18.94 -3.81
CA LEU A 64 -22.88 -19.04 -2.35
C LEU A 64 -24.34 -18.98 -1.86
N PRO A 65 -25.16 -19.99 -2.19
CA PRO A 65 -26.60 -19.99 -1.87
C PRO A 65 -26.89 -19.92 -0.36
N GLU A 66 -25.96 -20.42 0.47
CA GLU A 66 -26.05 -20.42 1.92
C GLU A 66 -26.01 -19.01 2.55
N ARG A 67 -25.50 -17.99 1.85
CA ARG A 67 -25.25 -16.66 2.44
C ARG A 67 -26.26 -15.57 2.10
N ASN A 68 -27.26 -15.84 1.25
CA ASN A 68 -28.33 -14.91 0.84
C ASN A 68 -27.91 -13.43 0.90
N PHE A 69 -27.03 -13.03 0.00
CA PHE A 69 -26.49 -11.67 0.00
C PHE A 69 -27.56 -10.67 -0.44
N ASN A 70 -27.79 -9.67 0.42
CA ASN A 70 -28.61 -8.51 0.09
C ASN A 70 -27.87 -7.55 -0.86
N SER A 71 -28.58 -6.99 -1.83
CA SER A 71 -28.03 -6.01 -2.79
C SER A 71 -27.41 -4.79 -2.10
N THR A 72 -28.04 -4.33 -1.01
CA THR A 72 -27.55 -3.23 -0.18
C THR A 72 -26.21 -3.56 0.49
N LEU A 73 -26.01 -4.78 0.98
CA LEU A 73 -24.75 -5.20 1.60
C LEU A 73 -23.62 -5.25 0.59
N ILE A 74 -23.87 -5.80 -0.60
CA ILE A 74 -22.88 -5.84 -1.68
C ILE A 74 -22.53 -4.42 -2.13
N LEU A 75 -23.50 -3.51 -2.19
CA LEU A 75 -23.23 -2.09 -2.53
C LEU A 75 -22.36 -1.43 -1.47
N LEU A 76 -22.69 -1.60 -0.19
CA LEU A 76 -21.92 -1.04 0.94
C LEU A 76 -20.49 -1.60 1.00
N LEU A 77 -20.33 -2.89 0.70
CA LEU A 77 -19.03 -3.56 0.60
C LEU A 77 -18.20 -2.98 -0.54
N ASN A 78 -18.79 -2.79 -1.74
CA ASN A 78 -18.07 -2.20 -2.85
C ASN A 78 -17.70 -0.74 -2.60
N LEU A 79 -18.61 0.04 -2.00
CA LEU A 79 -18.36 1.44 -1.65
C LEU A 79 -17.22 1.57 -0.63
N SER A 80 -17.24 0.76 0.44
CA SER A 80 -16.15 0.74 1.43
C SER A 80 -14.84 0.26 0.80
N GLY A 81 -14.89 -0.71 -0.12
CA GLY A 81 -13.74 -1.12 -0.93
C GLY A 81 -13.14 0.04 -1.72
N VAL A 82 -13.94 0.78 -2.50
CA VAL A 82 -13.46 1.96 -3.25
C VAL A 82 -12.78 2.97 -2.33
N ILE A 83 -13.38 3.26 -1.16
CA ILE A 83 -12.82 4.22 -0.20
C ILE A 83 -11.49 3.72 0.36
N LEU A 84 -11.42 2.47 0.81
CA LEU A 84 -10.23 1.91 1.46
C LEU A 84 -9.06 1.71 0.48
N TYR A 85 -9.31 1.15 -0.70
CA TYR A 85 -8.29 1.00 -1.73
C TYR A 85 -7.91 2.33 -2.35
N GLY A 86 -8.85 3.28 -2.46
CA GLY A 86 -8.57 4.66 -2.87
C GLY A 86 -7.66 5.38 -1.87
N LEU A 87 -7.90 5.23 -0.56
CA LEU A 87 -7.01 5.75 0.49
C LEU A 87 -5.62 5.10 0.44
N SER A 88 -5.57 3.79 0.23
CA SER A 88 -4.29 3.07 0.05
C SER A 88 -3.53 3.56 -1.18
N PHE A 89 -4.23 3.82 -2.29
CA PHE A 89 -3.67 4.39 -3.52
C PHE A 89 -3.13 5.81 -3.31
N LEU A 90 -3.88 6.66 -2.60
CA LEU A 90 -3.42 7.99 -2.17
C LEU A 90 -2.16 7.87 -1.27
N GLY A 91 -2.17 6.95 -0.31
CA GLY A 91 -1.03 6.66 0.56
C GLY A 91 0.23 6.28 -0.24
N ALA A 92 0.10 5.38 -1.21
CA ALA A 92 1.17 5.00 -2.12
C ALA A 92 1.71 6.20 -2.92
N PHE A 93 0.82 7.05 -3.45
CA PHE A 93 1.24 8.27 -4.15
C PHE A 93 2.06 9.22 -3.24
N TYR A 94 1.69 9.35 -1.96
CA TYR A 94 2.47 10.13 -0.99
C TYR A 94 3.80 9.46 -0.58
N ILE A 95 3.84 8.12 -0.52
CA ILE A 95 5.08 7.35 -0.32
C ILE A 95 6.05 7.60 -1.48
N TRP A 96 5.55 7.72 -2.71
CA TRP A 96 6.39 8.10 -3.86
C TRP A 96 7.04 9.48 -3.70
N LYS A 97 6.36 10.41 -3.02
CA LYS A 97 6.92 11.72 -2.66
C LYS A 97 7.81 11.70 -1.40
N LEU A 98 8.11 10.53 -0.82
CA LEU A 98 8.96 10.34 0.37
C LEU A 98 8.46 11.11 1.61
N LYS A 99 7.14 11.35 1.72
CA LYS A 99 6.56 12.01 2.89
C LYS A 99 6.13 10.97 3.94
N LEU A 100 6.58 11.15 5.18
CA LEU A 100 6.26 10.29 6.35
C LEU A 100 4.76 10.06 6.54
N HIS A 101 3.96 11.09 6.25
CA HIS A 101 2.51 11.04 6.38
C HIS A 101 1.85 10.04 5.41
N GLY A 102 2.43 9.81 4.23
CA GLY A 102 1.91 8.83 3.27
C GLY A 102 2.02 7.40 3.77
N PHE A 103 3.08 7.11 4.52
CA PHE A 103 3.30 5.79 5.11
C PHE A 103 2.24 5.46 6.18
N TYR A 104 1.91 6.41 7.06
CA TYR A 104 0.86 6.20 8.07
C TYR A 104 -0.52 5.96 7.45
N ILE A 105 -0.89 6.76 6.44
CA ILE A 105 -2.18 6.60 5.75
C ILE A 105 -2.25 5.21 5.11
N TYR A 106 -1.20 4.80 4.41
CA TYR A 106 -1.12 3.48 3.79
C TYR A 106 -1.21 2.35 4.83
N MET A 107 -0.44 2.43 5.92
CA MET A 107 -0.45 1.43 7.00
C MET A 107 -1.83 1.26 7.62
N ILE A 108 -2.48 2.37 7.98
CA ILE A 108 -3.80 2.35 8.61
C ILE A 108 -4.84 1.75 7.66
N SER A 109 -4.87 2.19 6.39
CA SER A 109 -5.79 1.63 5.40
C SER A 109 -5.58 0.14 5.18
N THR A 110 -4.33 -0.31 5.12
CA THR A 110 -4.01 -1.72 4.87
C THR A 110 -4.32 -2.60 6.08
N ILE A 111 -4.12 -2.10 7.31
CA ILE A 111 -4.54 -2.80 8.54
C ILE A 111 -6.06 -2.97 8.55
N ILE A 112 -6.83 -1.93 8.19
CA ILE A 112 -8.29 -2.04 8.09
C ILE A 112 -8.70 -3.06 7.03
N LEU A 113 -8.02 -3.09 5.88
CA LEU A 113 -8.26 -4.07 4.81
C LEU A 113 -7.95 -5.51 5.23
N ILE A 114 -7.00 -5.71 6.15
CA ILE A 114 -6.76 -7.02 6.75
C ILE A 114 -7.88 -7.38 7.71
N ILE A 115 -8.24 -6.48 8.63
CA ILE A 115 -9.16 -6.78 9.74
C ILE A 115 -10.61 -6.94 9.27
N ALA A 116 -11.09 -6.05 8.41
CA ALA A 116 -12.49 -6.02 7.96
C ALA A 116 -13.02 -7.35 7.39
N PRO A 117 -12.33 -8.05 6.46
CA PRO A 117 -12.83 -9.31 5.92
C PRO A 117 -12.87 -10.46 6.93
N TYR A 118 -12.04 -10.44 7.98
CA TYR A 118 -12.14 -11.45 9.05
C TYR A 118 -13.43 -11.32 9.86
N PHE A 119 -13.88 -10.10 10.14
CA PHE A 119 -15.16 -9.87 10.81
C PHE A 119 -16.37 -10.36 10.02
N ILE A 120 -16.29 -10.33 8.69
CA ILE A 120 -17.35 -10.77 7.78
C ILE A 120 -17.24 -12.28 7.47
N GLY A 121 -16.21 -12.95 7.98
CA GLY A 121 -15.93 -14.35 7.70
C GLY A 121 -15.58 -14.61 6.23
N LEU A 122 -15.08 -13.61 5.51
CA LEU A 122 -14.59 -13.70 4.13
C LEU A 122 -13.07 -13.57 4.05
N GLY A 123 -12.39 -13.63 5.20
CA GLY A 123 -10.94 -13.56 5.29
C GLY A 123 -10.28 -14.73 4.59
N SER A 124 -9.56 -14.47 3.50
CA SER A 124 -8.68 -15.45 2.88
C SER A 124 -7.27 -15.31 3.46
N THR A 125 -6.70 -16.42 3.94
CA THR A 125 -5.33 -16.47 4.48
C THR A 125 -4.30 -15.99 3.46
N ILE A 126 -4.51 -16.26 2.18
CA ILE A 126 -3.65 -15.81 1.08
C ILE A 126 -3.66 -14.28 0.98
N ASN A 127 -4.84 -13.65 0.99
CA ASN A 127 -4.95 -12.19 0.96
C ASN A 127 -4.25 -11.56 2.17
N THR A 128 -4.42 -12.13 3.36
CA THR A 128 -3.78 -11.64 4.58
C THR A 128 -2.25 -11.67 4.47
N ILE A 129 -1.69 -12.76 3.94
CA ILE A 129 -0.25 -12.89 3.71
C ILE A 129 0.24 -11.84 2.71
N VAL A 130 -0.48 -11.65 1.60
CA VAL A 130 -0.16 -10.64 0.58
C VAL A 130 -0.14 -9.24 1.20
N PHE A 131 -1.18 -8.86 1.96
CA PHE A 131 -1.24 -7.56 2.62
C PHE A 131 -0.16 -7.37 3.69
N LEU A 132 0.15 -8.41 4.48
CA LEU A 132 1.24 -8.36 5.46
C LEU A 132 2.60 -8.14 4.79
N LEU A 133 2.85 -8.82 3.67
CA LEU A 133 4.09 -8.68 2.90
C LEU A 133 4.19 -7.26 2.30
N LEU A 134 3.07 -6.72 1.82
CA LEU A 134 2.90 -5.34 1.34
C LEU A 134 3.08 -4.28 2.44
N ILE A 135 2.89 -4.63 3.72
CA ILE A 135 3.15 -3.75 4.89
C ILE A 135 4.62 -3.87 5.36
N LEU A 136 5.12 -5.10 5.47
CA LEU A 136 6.44 -5.39 6.01
C LEU A 136 7.55 -4.91 5.08
N LEU A 137 7.40 -5.07 3.76
CA LEU A 137 8.43 -4.65 2.81
C LEU A 137 8.72 -3.14 2.86
N PRO A 138 7.73 -2.23 2.75
CA PRO A 138 8.00 -0.81 2.90
C PRO A 138 8.39 -0.44 4.33
N GLY A 139 7.82 -1.08 5.36
CA GLY A 139 8.12 -0.77 6.77
C GLY A 139 9.54 -1.13 7.19
N MET A 140 10.02 -2.33 6.84
CA MET A 140 11.41 -2.75 7.08
C MET A 140 12.40 -1.87 6.31
N TYR A 141 12.04 -1.49 5.09
CA TYR A 141 12.89 -0.64 4.27
C TYR A 141 12.96 0.79 4.80
N TYR A 142 11.84 1.32 5.32
CA TYR A 142 11.77 2.65 5.93
C TYR A 142 12.63 2.73 7.20
N ARG A 143 12.61 1.69 8.04
CA ARG A 143 13.43 1.60 9.26
C ARG A 143 14.93 1.48 8.98
N LYS A 144 15.33 1.02 7.80
CA LYS A 144 16.75 0.96 7.43
C LYS A 144 17.29 2.30 6.93
N LEU A 145 16.41 3.23 6.56
CA LEU A 145 16.77 4.54 6.00
C LEU A 145 16.85 5.66 7.05
N HIS A 146 16.44 5.40 8.29
CA HIS A 146 16.31 6.38 9.37
C HIS A 146 16.73 5.77 10.71
#